data_AF-A0A2D0N1E7-F1
#
_entry.id   AF-A0A2D0N1E7-F1
#
_cell.length_a   1.000
_cell.length_b   1.000
_cell.length_c   1.000
_cell.angle_alpha   90.00
_cell.angle_beta   90.00
_cell.angle_gamma   90.00
#
_symmetry.space_group_name_H-M   'P 1'
#
loop_
_entity.id
_entity.type
_entity.pdbx_description
1 polymer ?
#
loop_
_entity_poly.entity_id
_entity_poly.type
_entity_poly.pdbx_seq_one_letter_code
_entity_poly.pdbx_strand_id
1 'polypeptide(L)'
;MENQIFCTQDGRDLRWQIFLRDPLGQLHQSIPFEVLAAQFPIPSGRGAPSFFDVKGMIGLQILKAYLNLSDDKLRQRINTDWALQYFCGIRLGPGQMIRDKDIVGRCRRWLAQHIDYDRFQEALAWHWQPHMEQKAAVLMDATCYEVGIRYPTDVKLLWECCEWIWSLIDTRSRLLGQPRIRRKQKQVYERYVAFQKLRRKPTGRRIGITRSLLRLLKKGLDNWAKMKRRHGQAIVLSQKGMERKQLVEQVYEQQLLHFQDPEAKIPNRILSLAQPWVRPIVRGKETKKVEFGPKVHLFNVDGISFVEHFSFDPFNESQRLQNTVSLQGHF
;
A
#
# COMPACT_ATOMS: atom_id res chain seq x y z
N MET A 1 -26.24 39.29 -4.03
CA MET A 1 -27.56 38.85 -4.54
C MET A 1 -27.43 38.56 -6.03
N GLU A 2 -26.76 37.48 -6.41
CA GLU A 2 -26.63 37.04 -7.83
C GLU A 2 -26.88 35.52 -8.00
N ASN A 3 -27.09 34.76 -6.92
CA ASN A 3 -27.10 33.30 -6.96
C ASN A 3 -28.47 32.64 -7.18
N GLN A 4 -29.55 33.41 -7.38
CA GLN A 4 -30.90 32.83 -7.53
C GLN A 4 -31.34 32.59 -8.98
N ILE A 5 -30.65 33.14 -9.99
CA ILE A 5 -31.16 33.13 -11.37
C ILE A 5 -30.82 31.82 -12.12
N PHE A 6 -29.90 31.00 -11.60
CA PHE A 6 -29.41 29.79 -12.29
C PHE A 6 -29.59 28.49 -11.50
N CYS A 7 -30.52 28.43 -10.54
CA CYS A 7 -30.78 27.21 -9.78
C CYS A 7 -31.93 26.41 -10.40
N THR A 8 -31.71 25.10 -10.55
CA THR A 8 -32.75 24.09 -10.75
C THR A 8 -33.63 23.95 -9.50
N GLN A 9 -34.79 23.28 -9.61
CA GLN A 9 -35.79 23.15 -8.54
C GLN A 9 -35.23 22.59 -7.21
N ASP A 10 -34.06 21.93 -7.23
CA ASP A 10 -33.37 21.37 -6.05
C ASP A 10 -32.23 22.25 -5.50
N GLY A 11 -32.13 23.52 -5.89
CA GLY A 11 -31.09 24.44 -5.41
C GLY A 11 -29.69 24.21 -6.00
N ARG A 12 -29.57 23.42 -7.09
CA ARG A 12 -28.31 23.18 -7.81
C ARG A 12 -28.22 24.03 -9.07
N ASP A 13 -27.02 24.56 -9.36
CA ASP A 13 -26.71 25.39 -10.53
C ASP A 13 -26.97 24.64 -11.86
N LEU A 14 -27.31 25.33 -12.95
CA LEU A 14 -27.48 24.79 -14.32
C LEU A 14 -26.32 23.88 -14.74
N ARG A 15 -25.10 24.17 -14.28
CA ARG A 15 -23.90 23.35 -14.54
C ARG A 15 -24.02 21.91 -14.02
N TRP A 16 -24.87 21.64 -13.03
CA TRP A 16 -25.13 20.28 -12.54
C TRP A 16 -25.83 19.43 -13.62
N GLN A 17 -26.81 19.99 -14.32
CA GLN A 17 -27.48 19.28 -15.42
C GLN A 17 -26.52 19.02 -16.59
N ILE A 18 -25.61 19.96 -16.86
CA ILE A 18 -24.55 19.79 -17.86
C ILE A 18 -23.61 18.67 -17.44
N PHE A 19 -23.16 18.66 -16.18
CA PHE A 19 -22.32 17.59 -15.63
C PHE A 19 -22.96 16.22 -15.80
N LEU A 20 -24.24 16.04 -15.45
CA LEU A 20 -24.93 14.76 -15.57
C LEU A 20 -25.00 14.21 -17.00
N ARG A 21 -24.91 15.07 -18.02
CA ARG A 21 -24.88 14.65 -19.44
C ARG A 21 -23.47 14.31 -19.93
N ASP A 22 -22.44 14.82 -19.27
CA ASP A 22 -21.04 14.55 -19.57
C ASP A 22 -20.67 13.10 -19.20
N PRO A 23 -19.71 12.44 -19.88
CA PRO A 23 -19.30 11.07 -19.54
C PRO A 23 -18.88 10.93 -18.07
N LEU A 24 -18.31 11.98 -17.47
CA LEU A 24 -17.95 11.96 -16.06
C LEU A 24 -19.18 11.95 -15.13
N GLY A 25 -20.25 12.66 -15.49
CA GLY A 25 -21.50 12.62 -14.74
C GLY A 25 -22.32 11.36 -14.99
N GLN A 26 -22.20 10.73 -16.16
CA GLN A 26 -22.73 9.39 -16.40
C GLN A 26 -22.03 8.35 -15.52
N LEU A 27 -20.70 8.44 -15.39
CA LEU A 27 -19.93 7.63 -14.43
C LEU A 27 -20.35 7.91 -12.98
N HIS A 28 -20.65 9.16 -12.62
CA HIS A 28 -21.15 9.46 -11.27
C HIS A 28 -22.51 8.80 -11.01
N GLN A 29 -23.40 8.79 -12.02
CA GLN A 29 -24.75 8.20 -11.91
C GLN A 29 -24.73 6.68 -11.82
N SER A 30 -23.70 6.00 -12.36
CA SER A 30 -23.59 4.55 -12.26
C SER A 30 -23.09 4.05 -10.90
N ILE A 31 -22.83 4.95 -9.95
CA ILE A 31 -22.24 4.61 -8.64
C ILE A 31 -23.24 4.97 -7.53
N PRO A 32 -23.63 4.02 -6.66
CA PRO A 32 -24.61 4.26 -5.61
C PRO A 32 -23.97 4.93 -4.39
N PHE A 33 -23.47 6.17 -4.56
CA PHE A 33 -22.70 6.88 -3.52
C PHE A 33 -23.39 6.96 -2.16
N GLU A 34 -24.70 7.15 -2.11
CA GLU A 34 -25.46 7.19 -0.85
C GLU A 34 -25.39 5.86 -0.10
N VAL A 35 -25.62 4.75 -0.81
CA VAL A 35 -25.59 3.40 -0.24
C VAL A 35 -24.17 3.06 0.24
N LEU A 36 -23.16 3.38 -0.56
CA LEU A 36 -21.76 3.13 -0.22
C LEU A 36 -21.31 3.96 0.97
N ALA A 37 -21.64 5.25 1.00
CA ALA A 37 -21.25 6.14 2.09
C ALA A 37 -21.93 5.78 3.42
N ALA A 38 -23.15 5.26 3.39
CA ALA A 38 -23.88 4.82 4.59
C ALA A 38 -23.21 3.65 5.31
N GLN A 39 -22.32 2.90 4.65
CA GLN A 39 -21.57 1.81 5.28
C GLN A 39 -20.41 2.30 6.16
N PHE A 40 -20.03 3.58 6.07
CA PHE A 40 -18.94 4.16 6.84
C PHE A 40 -19.45 4.87 8.10
N PRO A 41 -18.65 4.91 9.18
CA PRO A 41 -18.97 5.72 10.33
C PRO A 41 -18.94 7.21 9.98
N ILE A 42 -19.74 8.00 10.70
CA ILE A 42 -19.74 9.45 10.56
C ILE A 42 -18.36 9.99 10.95
N PRO A 43 -17.68 10.77 10.08
CA PRO A 43 -16.38 11.36 10.40
C PRO A 43 -16.45 12.23 11.66
N SER A 44 -15.40 12.18 12.49
CA SER A 44 -15.34 12.98 13.72
C SER A 44 -15.38 14.47 13.41
N GLY A 45 -16.31 15.22 14.01
CA GLY A 45 -16.40 16.68 13.88
C GLY A 45 -15.32 17.47 14.64
N ARG A 46 -14.26 16.83 15.14
CA ARG A 46 -13.17 17.50 15.87
C ARG A 46 -12.13 18.03 14.88
N GLY A 47 -11.87 19.33 14.92
CA GLY A 47 -10.86 19.99 14.09
C GLY A 47 -11.47 20.85 12.98
N ALA A 48 -10.63 21.26 12.03
CA ALA A 48 -11.10 22.01 10.87
C ALA A 48 -12.03 21.13 10.01
N PRO A 49 -13.13 21.69 9.47
CA PRO A 49 -14.05 20.94 8.63
C PRO A 49 -13.32 20.35 7.41
N SER A 50 -13.55 19.07 7.16
CA SER A 50 -13.07 18.42 5.93
C SER A 50 -13.76 19.04 4.72
N PHE A 51 -13.02 19.21 3.62
CA PHE A 51 -13.61 19.60 2.35
C PHE A 51 -14.56 18.53 1.80
N PHE A 52 -14.30 17.25 2.10
CA PHE A 52 -15.02 16.11 1.54
C PHE A 52 -15.78 15.38 2.64
N ASP A 53 -17.04 15.08 2.37
CA ASP A 53 -17.82 14.06 3.07
C ASP A 53 -17.42 12.66 2.58
N VAL A 54 -18.01 11.60 3.13
CA VAL A 54 -17.67 10.22 2.76
C VAL A 54 -17.88 9.97 1.26
N LYS A 55 -18.95 10.51 0.67
CA LYS A 55 -19.23 10.42 -0.77
C LYS A 55 -18.12 11.06 -1.59
N GLY A 56 -17.70 12.26 -1.23
CA GLY A 56 -16.57 12.94 -1.84
C GLY A 56 -15.26 12.18 -1.66
N MET A 57 -15.02 11.56 -0.50
CA MET A 57 -13.82 10.74 -0.28
C MET A 57 -13.78 9.52 -1.21
N ILE A 58 -14.92 8.84 -1.41
CA ILE A 58 -15.05 7.72 -2.36
C ILE A 58 -14.85 8.25 -3.79
N GLY A 59 -15.49 9.37 -4.13
CA GLY A 59 -15.38 10.03 -5.42
C GLY A 59 -13.94 10.36 -5.79
N LEU A 60 -13.14 10.86 -4.82
CA LEU A 60 -11.71 11.10 -5.01
C LEU A 60 -10.94 9.85 -5.42
N GLN A 61 -11.25 8.68 -4.85
CA GLN A 61 -10.53 7.44 -5.19
C GLN A 61 -10.90 6.96 -6.60
N ILE A 62 -12.17 7.10 -6.98
CA ILE A 62 -12.64 6.79 -8.34
C ILE A 62 -11.99 7.72 -9.37
N LEU A 63 -12.03 9.04 -9.13
CA LEU A 63 -11.40 10.02 -10.02
C LEU A 63 -9.91 9.79 -10.18
N LYS A 64 -9.23 9.44 -9.08
CA LYS A 64 -7.80 9.12 -9.12
C LYS A 64 -7.52 7.96 -10.08
N ALA A 65 -8.30 6.89 -10.00
CA ALA A 65 -8.16 5.73 -10.86
C ALA A 65 -8.56 6.06 -12.31
N TYR A 66 -9.70 6.72 -12.52
CA TYR A 66 -10.23 7.10 -13.83
C TYR A 66 -9.30 8.02 -14.61
N LEU A 67 -8.70 9.01 -13.94
CA LEU A 67 -7.79 9.99 -14.58
C LEU A 67 -6.32 9.57 -14.56
N ASN A 68 -5.98 8.51 -13.83
CA ASN A 68 -4.61 8.04 -13.63
C ASN A 68 -3.64 9.15 -13.15
N LEU A 69 -4.07 9.96 -12.17
CA LEU A 69 -3.30 11.09 -11.65
C LEU A 69 -2.62 10.77 -10.31
N SER A 70 -1.52 11.50 -10.01
CA SER A 70 -0.96 11.52 -8.66
C SER A 70 -1.88 12.26 -7.69
N ASP A 71 -1.74 12.00 -6.39
CA ASP A 71 -2.60 12.61 -5.35
C ASP A 71 -2.56 14.15 -5.42
N ASP A 72 -1.36 14.73 -5.60
CA ASP A 72 -1.21 16.18 -5.71
C ASP A 72 -1.75 16.74 -7.03
N LYS A 73 -1.59 16.02 -8.16
CA LYS A 73 -2.15 16.44 -9.45
C LYS A 73 -3.68 16.41 -9.44
N LEU A 74 -4.29 15.39 -8.83
CA LEU A 74 -5.74 15.33 -8.67
C LEU A 74 -6.24 16.51 -7.83
N ARG A 75 -5.60 16.83 -6.71
CA ARG A 75 -5.90 18.02 -5.89
C ARG A 75 -5.80 19.31 -6.71
N GLN A 76 -4.74 19.47 -7.49
CA GLN A 76 -4.57 20.65 -8.37
C GLN A 76 -5.72 20.76 -9.36
N ARG A 77 -6.09 19.64 -10.01
CA ARG A 77 -7.19 19.63 -10.98
C ARG A 77 -8.55 19.92 -10.32
N ILE A 78 -8.81 19.40 -9.12
CA ILE A 78 -10.03 19.72 -8.36
C ILE A 78 -10.15 21.22 -8.07
N ASN A 79 -9.04 21.91 -7.81
CA ASN A 79 -9.08 23.37 -7.60
C ASN A 79 -9.51 24.15 -8.85
N THR A 80 -9.32 23.61 -10.05
CA THR A 80 -9.58 24.30 -11.31
C THR A 80 -10.79 23.77 -12.08
N ASP A 81 -11.14 22.50 -11.87
CA ASP A 81 -12.12 21.76 -12.67
C ASP A 81 -13.41 21.55 -11.87
N TRP A 82 -14.46 22.26 -12.28
CA TRP A 82 -15.76 22.24 -11.62
C TRP A 82 -16.48 20.89 -11.76
N ALA A 83 -16.21 20.12 -12.82
CA ALA A 83 -16.84 18.81 -13.02
C ALA A 83 -16.30 17.79 -12.01
N LEU A 84 -14.99 17.85 -11.70
CA LEU A 84 -14.41 17.02 -10.64
C LEU A 84 -14.89 17.42 -9.24
N GLN A 85 -15.12 18.71 -9.01
CA GLN A 85 -15.72 19.20 -7.77
C GLN A 85 -17.12 18.61 -7.58
N TYR A 86 -17.96 18.67 -8.63
CA TYR A 86 -19.29 18.06 -8.63
C TYR A 86 -19.26 16.56 -8.44
N PHE A 87 -18.34 15.85 -9.09
CA PHE A 87 -18.17 14.41 -8.88
C PHE A 87 -17.86 14.06 -7.41
N CYS A 88 -17.16 14.95 -6.70
CA CYS A 88 -16.86 14.78 -5.28
C CYS A 88 -17.88 15.42 -4.33
N GLY A 89 -19.00 15.96 -4.85
CA GLY A 89 -20.02 16.61 -4.02
C GLY A 89 -19.59 17.94 -3.39
N ILE A 90 -18.53 18.59 -3.90
CA ILE A 90 -18.03 19.87 -3.36
C ILE A 90 -18.21 21.01 -4.37
N ARG A 91 -18.16 22.24 -3.86
CA ARG A 91 -18.09 23.46 -4.68
C ARG A 91 -17.19 24.47 -4.00
N LEU A 92 -16.04 24.76 -4.60
CA LEU A 92 -15.11 25.76 -4.07
C LEU A 92 -15.60 27.17 -4.41
N GLY A 93 -15.64 28.05 -3.41
CA GLY A 93 -15.96 29.46 -3.60
C GLY A 93 -14.81 30.27 -4.25
N PRO A 94 -15.07 31.53 -4.66
CA PRO A 94 -14.01 32.40 -5.19
C PRO A 94 -12.84 32.52 -4.21
N GLY A 95 -11.61 32.25 -4.69
CA GLY A 95 -10.39 32.30 -3.87
C GLY A 95 -10.17 31.11 -2.93
N GLN A 96 -11.14 30.20 -2.80
CA GLN A 96 -11.00 28.99 -1.99
C GLN A 96 -10.19 27.94 -2.75
N MET A 97 -9.16 27.38 -2.11
CA MET A 97 -8.32 26.34 -2.69
C MET A 97 -7.95 25.29 -1.66
N ILE A 98 -7.98 24.03 -2.08
CA ILE A 98 -7.46 22.90 -1.31
C ILE A 98 -5.94 22.91 -1.45
N ARG A 99 -5.24 23.42 -0.44
CA ARG A 99 -3.77 23.54 -0.40
C ARG A 99 -3.07 22.29 0.17
N ASP A 100 -3.80 21.49 0.93
CA ASP A 100 -3.27 20.29 1.58
C ASP A 100 -2.93 19.20 0.55
N LYS A 101 -1.64 18.98 0.32
CA LYS A 101 -1.13 18.00 -0.65
C LYS A 101 -1.44 16.55 -0.26
N ASP A 102 -1.71 16.29 1.01
CA ASP A 102 -2.00 14.95 1.54
C ASP A 102 -3.50 14.70 1.69
N ILE A 103 -4.38 15.60 1.22
CA ILE A 103 -5.82 15.45 1.39
C ILE A 103 -6.35 14.13 0.80
N VAL A 104 -5.96 13.80 -0.44
CA VAL A 104 -6.37 12.55 -1.13
C VAL A 104 -5.84 11.32 -0.38
N GLY A 105 -4.58 11.38 0.08
CA GLY A 105 -3.94 10.30 0.82
C GLY A 105 -4.52 10.10 2.23
N ARG A 106 -4.97 11.18 2.89
CA ARG A 106 -5.66 11.14 4.18
C ARG A 106 -7.05 10.53 4.03
N CYS A 107 -7.83 10.98 3.04
CA CYS A 107 -9.14 10.39 2.73
C CYS A 107 -9.02 8.89 2.44
N ARG A 108 -8.06 8.48 1.61
CA ARG A 108 -7.81 7.06 1.31
C ARG A 108 -7.47 6.24 2.55
N ARG A 109 -6.60 6.74 3.44
CA ARG A 109 -6.24 6.04 4.68
C ARG A 109 -7.43 5.91 5.62
N TRP A 110 -8.25 6.95 5.71
CA TRP A 110 -9.46 6.92 6.53
C TRP A 110 -10.48 5.91 5.97
N LEU A 111 -10.73 5.92 4.67
CA LEU A 111 -11.60 4.92 4.02
C LEU A 111 -11.07 3.50 4.24
N ALA A 112 -9.77 3.27 4.02
CA ALA A 112 -9.15 1.94 4.16
C ALA A 112 -9.22 1.39 5.60
N GLN A 113 -9.39 2.23 6.61
CA GLN A 113 -9.55 1.81 8.01
C GLN A 113 -10.95 1.33 8.34
N HIS A 114 -11.96 1.72 7.56
CA HIS A 114 -13.37 1.52 7.89
C HIS A 114 -14.16 0.77 6.80
N ILE A 115 -13.56 0.56 5.62
CA ILE A 115 -14.21 -0.15 4.53
C ILE A 115 -14.32 -1.64 4.84
N ASP A 116 -15.54 -2.15 4.74
CA ASP A 116 -15.81 -3.58 4.61
C ASP A 116 -15.90 -3.90 3.12
N TYR A 117 -14.86 -4.53 2.58
CA TYR A 117 -14.78 -4.78 1.14
C TYR A 117 -15.87 -5.73 0.63
N ASP A 118 -16.30 -6.69 1.44
CA ASP A 118 -17.29 -7.68 1.04
C ASP A 118 -18.66 -7.00 0.89
N ARG A 119 -19.07 -6.22 1.89
CA ARG A 119 -20.32 -5.42 1.85
C ARG A 119 -20.29 -4.33 0.78
N PHE A 120 -19.12 -3.73 0.55
CA PHE A 120 -18.96 -2.70 -0.46
C PHE A 120 -19.13 -3.27 -1.87
N GLN A 121 -18.54 -4.44 -2.15
CA GLN A 121 -18.72 -5.14 -3.42
C GLN A 121 -20.15 -5.65 -3.60
N GLU A 122 -20.78 -6.16 -2.53
CA GLU A 122 -22.17 -6.61 -2.57
C GLU A 122 -23.12 -5.47 -2.96
N ALA A 123 -22.97 -4.29 -2.34
CA ALA A 123 -23.79 -3.13 -2.70
C ALA A 123 -23.60 -2.68 -4.16
N LEU A 124 -22.38 -2.78 -4.69
CA LEU A 124 -22.11 -2.51 -6.11
C LEU A 124 -22.72 -3.57 -7.02
N ALA A 125 -22.58 -4.84 -6.67
CA ALA A 125 -23.14 -5.95 -7.43
C ALA A 125 -24.66 -5.82 -7.54
N TRP A 126 -25.37 -5.60 -6.43
CA TRP A 126 -26.82 -5.38 -6.43
C TRP A 126 -27.25 -4.18 -7.27
N HIS A 127 -26.49 -3.08 -7.23
CA HIS A 127 -26.81 -1.90 -8.02
C HIS A 127 -26.62 -2.12 -9.52
N TRP A 128 -25.61 -2.89 -9.92
CA TRP A 128 -25.31 -3.16 -11.33
C TRP A 128 -26.03 -4.40 -11.88
N GLN A 129 -26.52 -5.28 -11.02
CA GLN A 129 -27.21 -6.53 -11.39
C GLN A 129 -28.35 -6.34 -12.41
N PRO A 130 -29.19 -5.29 -12.36
CA PRO A 130 -30.24 -5.06 -13.37
C PRO A 130 -29.70 -4.76 -14.77
N HIS A 131 -28.44 -4.32 -14.85
CA HIS A 131 -27.77 -3.97 -16.10
C HIS A 131 -26.88 -5.11 -16.64
N MET A 132 -26.79 -6.23 -15.92
CA MET A 132 -26.02 -7.40 -16.33
C MET A 132 -26.88 -8.38 -17.14
N GLU A 133 -26.42 -8.76 -18.32
CA GLU A 133 -27.08 -9.71 -19.21
C GLU A 133 -26.63 -11.16 -18.94
N GLN A 134 -25.31 -11.40 -18.86
CA GLN A 134 -24.74 -12.74 -18.76
C GLN A 134 -24.29 -13.12 -17.34
N LYS A 135 -25.25 -13.43 -16.46
CA LYS A 135 -24.97 -13.77 -15.06
C LYS A 135 -24.47 -15.20 -14.83
N ALA A 136 -24.77 -16.11 -15.76
CA ALA A 136 -24.43 -17.54 -15.64
C ALA A 136 -22.98 -17.86 -16.05
N ALA A 137 -22.32 -16.97 -16.80
CA ALA A 137 -20.94 -17.15 -17.23
C ALA A 137 -20.00 -16.42 -16.27
N VAL A 138 -19.06 -17.16 -15.69
CA VAL A 138 -18.05 -16.61 -14.78
C VAL A 138 -16.67 -16.90 -15.33
N LEU A 139 -15.86 -15.86 -15.49
CA LEU A 139 -14.43 -16.00 -15.77
C LEU A 139 -13.66 -15.80 -14.47
N MET A 140 -12.70 -16.67 -14.19
CA MET A 140 -11.92 -16.61 -12.97
C MET A 140 -10.45 -16.45 -13.34
N ASP A 141 -9.76 -15.52 -12.68
CA ASP A 141 -8.32 -15.35 -12.84
C ASP A 141 -7.70 -14.94 -11.50
N ALA A 142 -6.46 -15.32 -11.28
CA ALA A 142 -5.70 -14.81 -10.16
C ALA A 142 -4.53 -13.98 -10.65
N THR A 143 -4.41 -12.77 -10.10
CA THR A 143 -3.37 -11.81 -10.46
C THR A 143 -2.56 -11.39 -9.24
N CYS A 144 -1.32 -10.96 -9.46
CA CYS A 144 -0.53 -10.32 -8.41
C CYS A 144 -0.52 -8.82 -8.67
N TYR A 145 -1.01 -8.03 -7.72
CA TYR A 145 -0.89 -6.58 -7.81
C TYR A 145 0.50 -6.16 -7.34
N GLU A 146 1.42 -5.88 -8.27
CA GLU A 146 2.79 -5.50 -7.92
C GLU A 146 2.81 -4.25 -7.02
N VAL A 147 3.38 -4.40 -5.82
CA VAL A 147 3.66 -3.26 -4.96
C VAL A 147 4.91 -2.54 -5.46
N GLY A 148 4.94 -1.22 -5.29
CA GLY A 148 6.08 -0.37 -5.64
C GLY A 148 7.29 -0.57 -4.72
N ILE A 149 7.87 -1.77 -4.69
CA ILE A 149 9.09 -2.08 -3.95
C ILE A 149 10.27 -2.24 -4.89
N ARG A 150 11.45 -1.87 -4.38
CA ARG A 150 12.70 -2.20 -5.05
C ARG A 150 12.86 -3.71 -5.10
N TYR A 151 13.27 -4.24 -6.26
CA TYR A 151 13.51 -5.68 -6.43
C TYR A 151 14.36 -6.23 -5.26
N PRO A 152 13.80 -7.14 -4.44
CA PRO A 152 14.40 -7.56 -3.18
C PRO A 152 15.56 -8.52 -3.43
N THR A 153 16.69 -8.27 -2.78
CA THR A 153 17.82 -9.21 -2.75
C THR A 153 18.38 -9.29 -1.34
N ASP A 154 18.91 -10.44 -0.96
CA ASP A 154 19.45 -10.68 0.38
C ASP A 154 20.54 -9.68 0.76
N VAL A 155 21.44 -9.39 -0.19
CA VAL A 155 22.53 -8.42 0.00
C VAL A 155 21.98 -7.02 0.27
N LYS A 156 20.91 -6.62 -0.43
CA LYS A 156 20.25 -5.32 -0.25
C LYS A 156 19.54 -5.24 1.10
N LEU A 157 18.77 -6.27 1.44
CA LEU A 157 18.02 -6.35 2.70
C LEU A 157 18.96 -6.38 3.92
N LEU A 158 20.03 -7.17 3.87
CA LEU A 158 21.05 -7.22 4.92
C LEU A 158 21.77 -5.88 5.10
N TRP A 159 22.05 -5.17 4.02
CA TRP A 159 22.62 -3.82 4.12
C TRP A 159 21.66 -2.85 4.79
N GLU A 160 20.38 -2.82 4.41
CA GLU A 160 19.36 -2.00 5.07
C GLU A 160 19.26 -2.30 6.58
N CYS A 161 19.33 -3.58 6.96
CA CYS A 161 19.37 -4.00 8.36
C CYS A 161 20.60 -3.46 9.10
N CYS A 162 21.78 -3.57 8.48
CA CYS A 162 23.02 -3.02 9.03
C CYS A 162 22.93 -1.51 9.20
N GLU A 163 22.45 -0.80 8.19
CA GLU A 163 22.33 0.65 8.22
C GLU A 163 21.40 1.11 9.34
N TRP A 164 20.26 0.44 9.47
CA TRP A 164 19.27 0.72 10.51
C TRP A 164 19.82 0.48 11.93
N ILE A 165 20.37 -0.71 12.21
CA ILE A 165 20.85 -1.03 13.57
C ILE A 165 22.01 -0.14 14.00
N TRP A 166 22.93 0.17 13.08
CA TRP A 166 24.08 1.01 13.39
C TRP A 166 23.71 2.48 13.51
N SER A 167 22.69 2.96 12.77
CA SER A 167 22.10 4.28 12.96
C SER A 167 21.41 4.42 14.32
N LEU A 168 20.69 3.37 14.73
CA LEU A 168 20.07 3.30 16.05
C LEU A 168 21.12 3.36 17.16
N ILE A 169 22.20 2.58 17.05
CA ILE A 169 23.31 2.60 18.01
C ILE A 169 23.98 3.97 18.04
N ASP A 170 24.32 4.56 16.90
CA ASP A 170 24.98 5.87 16.84
C ASP A 170 24.12 6.96 17.48
N THR A 171 22.81 6.96 17.22
CA THR A 171 21.86 7.90 17.83
C THR A 171 21.84 7.76 19.34
N ARG A 172 21.79 6.53 19.87
CA ARG A 172 21.78 6.30 21.32
C ARG A 172 23.13 6.58 21.99
N SER A 173 24.25 6.23 21.36
CA SER A 173 25.58 6.57 21.88
C SER A 173 25.76 8.08 22.00
N ARG A 174 25.30 8.87 21.01
CA ARG A 174 25.32 10.34 21.10
C ARG A 174 24.50 10.87 22.27
N LEU A 175 23.28 10.36 22.46
CA LEU A 175 22.41 10.76 23.58
C LEU A 175 23.02 10.42 24.95
N LEU A 176 23.84 9.37 25.02
CA LEU A 176 24.54 8.96 26.24
C LEU A 176 25.93 9.60 26.39
N GLY A 177 26.35 10.49 25.50
CA GLY A 177 27.69 11.09 25.51
C GLY A 177 28.82 10.10 25.26
N GLN A 178 28.53 8.93 24.68
CA GLN A 178 29.51 7.88 24.43
C GLN A 178 30.16 8.01 23.06
N PRO A 179 31.46 7.66 22.93
CA PRO A 179 32.14 7.64 21.66
C PRO A 179 31.52 6.59 20.73
N ARG A 180 31.60 6.85 19.43
CA ARG A 180 31.07 5.95 18.40
C ARG A 180 31.75 4.58 18.46
N ILE A 181 30.96 3.52 18.52
CA ILE A 181 31.47 2.14 18.57
C ILE A 181 32.25 1.79 17.29
N ARG A 182 33.51 1.36 17.47
CA ARG A 182 34.42 0.98 16.37
C ARG A 182 33.89 -0.22 15.56
N ARG A 183 33.80 -0.03 14.24
CA ARG A 183 33.31 -1.05 13.29
C ARG A 183 33.85 -0.83 11.88
N LYS A 184 33.90 -1.90 11.08
CA LYS A 184 34.36 -1.86 9.68
C LYS A 184 33.25 -1.49 8.68
N GLN A 185 32.27 -0.67 9.09
CA GLN A 185 31.09 -0.36 8.27
C GLN A 185 31.48 0.31 6.94
N LYS A 186 32.43 1.26 6.95
CA LYS A 186 32.92 1.93 5.73
C LYS A 186 33.49 0.93 4.70
N GLN A 187 34.38 0.04 5.13
CA GLN A 187 34.98 -0.99 4.27
C GLN A 187 33.93 -1.95 3.71
N VAL A 188 32.95 -2.36 4.53
CA VAL A 188 31.85 -3.22 4.07
C VAL A 188 30.94 -2.49 3.07
N TYR A 189 30.67 -1.21 3.30
CA TYR A 189 29.89 -0.36 2.40
C TYR A 189 30.56 -0.20 1.03
N GLU A 190 31.86 0.08 1.00
CA GLU A 190 32.63 0.20 -0.26
C GLU A 190 32.55 -1.10 -1.07
N ARG A 191 32.71 -2.26 -0.40
CA ARG A 191 32.54 -3.58 -1.03
C ARG A 191 31.10 -3.83 -1.50
N TYR A 192 30.10 -3.40 -0.72
CA TYR A 192 28.69 -3.48 -1.09
C TYR A 192 28.40 -2.65 -2.34
N VAL A 193 28.83 -1.38 -2.40
CA VAL A 193 28.65 -0.50 -3.56
C VAL A 193 29.37 -1.07 -4.78
N ALA A 194 30.62 -1.51 -4.63
CA ALA A 194 31.36 -2.16 -5.71
C ALA A 194 30.60 -3.40 -6.24
N PHE A 195 30.06 -4.23 -5.34
CA PHE A 195 29.22 -5.36 -5.73
C PHE A 195 27.93 -4.93 -6.44
N GLN A 196 27.23 -3.90 -5.96
CA GLN A 196 25.99 -3.39 -6.57
C GLN A 196 26.22 -2.79 -7.97
N LYS A 197 27.41 -2.24 -8.24
CA LYS A 197 27.79 -1.70 -9.56
C LYS A 197 28.13 -2.76 -10.62
N LEU A 198 28.38 -4.02 -10.23
CA LEU A 198 28.71 -5.07 -11.20
C LEU A 198 27.52 -5.38 -12.14
N ARG A 199 27.75 -5.47 -13.45
CA ARG A 199 26.71 -5.86 -14.42
C ARG A 199 26.17 -7.28 -14.16
N ARG A 200 27.07 -8.23 -13.92
CA ARG A 200 26.75 -9.61 -13.49
C ARG A 200 27.10 -9.77 -12.01
N LYS A 201 26.37 -10.60 -11.27
CA LYS A 201 26.61 -10.85 -9.83
C LYS A 201 27.16 -12.28 -9.62
N PRO A 202 28.49 -12.51 -9.67
CA PRO A 202 29.05 -13.85 -9.50
C PRO A 202 28.75 -14.42 -8.12
N THR A 203 28.47 -15.72 -8.05
CA THR A 203 28.10 -16.43 -6.82
C THR A 203 29.15 -16.28 -5.72
N GLY A 204 30.43 -16.44 -6.04
CA GLY A 204 31.52 -16.27 -5.05
C GLY A 204 31.59 -14.87 -4.44
N ARG A 205 31.42 -13.82 -5.26
CA ARG A 205 31.37 -12.43 -4.77
C ARG A 205 30.11 -12.19 -3.92
N ARG A 206 28.96 -12.76 -4.31
CA ARG A 206 27.71 -12.70 -3.54
C ARG A 206 27.86 -13.35 -2.16
N ILE A 207 28.44 -14.54 -2.09
CA ILE A 207 28.70 -15.24 -0.81
C ILE A 207 29.63 -14.40 0.07
N GLY A 208 30.72 -13.87 -0.49
CA GLY A 208 31.69 -13.06 0.25
C GLY A 208 31.11 -11.78 0.86
N ILE A 209 30.25 -11.06 0.12
CA ILE A 209 29.59 -9.86 0.65
C ILE A 209 28.50 -10.22 1.67
N THR A 210 27.69 -11.27 1.41
CA THR A 210 26.63 -11.74 2.31
C THR A 210 27.21 -12.13 3.67
N ARG A 211 28.30 -12.91 3.68
CA ARG A 211 29.03 -13.26 4.91
C ARG A 211 29.52 -12.02 5.68
N SER A 212 30.03 -11.02 4.96
CA SER A 212 30.53 -9.77 5.56
C SER A 212 29.40 -8.96 6.19
N LEU A 213 28.23 -8.90 5.54
CA LEU A 213 27.03 -8.23 6.04
C LEU A 213 26.44 -8.96 7.24
N LEU A 214 26.29 -10.29 7.20
CA LEU A 214 25.82 -11.09 8.33
C LEU A 214 26.70 -10.88 9.58
N ARG A 215 28.03 -10.86 9.43
CA ARG A 215 28.95 -10.57 10.53
C ARG A 215 28.78 -9.15 11.07
N LEU A 216 28.59 -8.17 10.19
CA LEU A 216 28.39 -6.77 10.58
C LEU A 216 27.06 -6.57 11.31
N LEU A 217 26.00 -7.24 10.84
CA LEU A 217 24.67 -7.22 11.45
C LEU A 217 24.69 -7.88 12.82
N LYS A 218 25.26 -9.09 12.93
CA LYS A 218 25.46 -9.78 14.21
C LYS A 218 26.19 -8.90 15.22
N LYS A 219 27.30 -8.30 14.79
CA LYS A 219 28.06 -7.36 15.64
C LYS A 219 27.18 -6.19 16.08
N GLY A 220 26.34 -5.63 15.21
CA GLY A 220 25.39 -4.58 15.56
C GLY A 220 24.41 -5.02 16.65
N LEU A 221 23.74 -6.16 16.44
CA LEU A 221 22.79 -6.75 17.39
C LEU A 221 23.44 -7.03 18.75
N ASP A 222 24.64 -7.62 18.77
CA ASP A 222 25.38 -7.89 20.01
C ASP A 222 25.74 -6.61 20.77
N ASN A 223 26.16 -5.56 20.05
CA ASN A 223 26.49 -4.27 20.65
C ASN A 223 25.24 -3.58 21.19
N TRP A 224 24.13 -3.63 20.47
CA TRP A 224 22.84 -3.14 20.94
C TRP A 224 22.42 -3.86 22.23
N ALA A 225 22.50 -5.19 22.27
CA ALA A 225 22.17 -5.98 23.46
C ALA A 225 23.08 -5.66 24.66
N LYS A 226 24.38 -5.40 24.44
CA LYS A 226 25.30 -4.95 25.50
C LYS A 226 24.96 -3.55 26.00
N MET A 227 24.66 -2.63 25.09
CA MET A 227 24.29 -1.25 25.42
C MET A 227 22.99 -1.20 26.22
N LYS A 228 21.97 -1.98 25.81
CA LYS A 228 20.71 -2.11 26.55
C LYS A 228 20.92 -2.72 27.95
N ARG A 229 21.80 -3.72 28.10
CA ARG A 229 22.13 -4.28 29.42
C ARG A 229 22.79 -3.26 30.36
N ARG A 230 23.67 -2.40 29.84
CA ARG A 230 24.39 -1.39 30.63
C ARG A 230 23.53 -0.20 31.04
N HIS A 231 22.62 0.22 30.17
CA HIS A 231 21.89 1.48 30.31
C HIS A 231 20.37 1.28 30.35
N GLY A 232 19.90 0.10 30.79
CA GLY A 232 18.54 -0.44 30.64
C GLY A 232 17.40 0.58 30.60
N GLN A 233 17.23 1.36 31.67
CA GLN A 233 16.13 2.31 31.79
C GLN A 233 16.29 3.59 30.96
N ALA A 234 17.53 3.97 30.61
CA ALA A 234 17.81 5.17 29.80
C ALA A 234 17.59 4.96 28.29
N ILE A 235 17.48 3.71 27.82
CA ILE A 235 17.33 3.38 26.41
C ILE A 235 15.97 2.72 26.16
N VAL A 236 14.95 3.56 26.05
CA VAL A 236 13.60 3.12 25.66
C VAL A 236 13.38 3.37 24.16
N LEU A 237 13.02 2.30 23.44
CA LEU A 237 12.56 2.40 22.05
C LEU A 237 11.07 2.74 22.03
N SER A 238 10.65 3.51 21.03
CA SER A 238 9.22 3.59 20.71
C SER A 238 8.71 2.22 20.24
N GLN A 239 7.40 2.01 20.32
CA GLN A 239 6.76 0.77 19.85
C GLN A 239 7.21 0.40 18.42
N LYS A 240 7.14 1.36 17.48
CA LYS A 240 7.63 1.19 16.10
C LYS A 240 9.11 0.82 16.02
N GLY A 241 9.93 1.41 16.89
CA GLY A 241 11.36 1.09 16.97
C GLY A 241 11.62 -0.32 17.48
N MET A 242 10.80 -0.80 18.42
CA MET A 242 10.86 -2.15 18.95
C MET A 242 10.42 -3.20 17.92
N GLU A 243 9.30 -2.95 17.22
CA GLU A 243 8.83 -3.80 16.12
C GLU A 243 9.87 -3.90 15.01
N ARG A 244 10.46 -2.76 14.62
CA ARG A 244 11.53 -2.72 13.61
C ARG A 244 12.77 -3.48 14.06
N LYS A 245 13.10 -3.45 15.35
CA LYS A 245 14.21 -4.21 15.93
C LYS A 245 13.96 -5.72 15.82
N GLN A 246 12.77 -6.16 16.23
CA GLN A 246 12.37 -7.57 16.15
C GLN A 246 12.40 -8.06 14.70
N LEU A 247 11.91 -7.25 13.77
CA LEU A 247 11.96 -7.55 12.34
C LEU A 247 13.40 -7.72 11.84
N VAL A 248 14.34 -6.86 12.27
CA VAL A 248 15.76 -6.98 11.89
C VAL A 248 16.41 -8.24 12.46
N GLU A 249 16.04 -8.67 13.67
CA GLU A 249 16.49 -9.94 14.24
C GLU A 249 15.95 -11.15 13.47
N GLN A 250 14.66 -11.14 13.13
CA GLN A 250 14.05 -12.18 12.29
C GLN A 250 14.72 -12.25 10.92
N VAL A 251 15.01 -11.10 10.28
CA VAL A 251 15.76 -11.08 9.02
C VAL A 251 17.14 -11.67 9.19
N TYR A 252 17.85 -11.36 10.28
CA TYR A 252 19.17 -11.94 10.55
C TYR A 252 19.10 -13.46 10.65
N GLU A 253 18.13 -14.00 11.39
CA GLU A 253 17.92 -15.44 11.56
C GLU A 253 17.59 -16.12 10.23
N GLN A 254 16.62 -15.59 9.48
CA GLN A 254 16.24 -16.12 8.17
C GLN A 254 17.43 -16.12 7.20
N GLN A 255 18.19 -15.02 7.15
CA GLN A 255 19.32 -14.88 6.23
C GLN A 255 20.53 -15.72 6.66
N LEU A 256 20.73 -15.94 7.97
CA LEU A 256 21.76 -16.84 8.48
C LEU A 256 21.43 -18.29 8.12
N LEU A 257 20.18 -18.72 8.33
CA LEU A 257 19.70 -20.04 7.95
C LEU A 257 19.88 -20.27 6.45
N HIS A 258 19.41 -19.33 5.61
CA HIS A 258 19.58 -19.43 4.15
C HIS A 258 21.04 -19.49 3.71
N PHE A 259 21.93 -18.80 4.43
CA PHE A 259 23.36 -18.79 4.12
C PHE A 259 24.06 -20.10 4.50
N GLN A 260 23.58 -20.77 5.56
CA GLN A 260 24.12 -22.04 6.04
C GLN A 260 23.55 -23.24 5.29
N ASP A 261 22.25 -23.20 5.01
CA ASP A 261 21.51 -24.20 4.26
C ASP A 261 20.73 -23.51 3.12
N PRO A 262 21.29 -23.50 1.90
CA PRO A 262 20.63 -22.88 0.74
C PRO A 262 19.29 -23.54 0.36
N GLU A 263 19.07 -24.81 0.71
CA GLU A 263 17.87 -25.57 0.37
C GLU A 263 16.76 -25.43 1.43
N ALA A 264 17.08 -24.82 2.58
CA ALA A 264 16.12 -24.58 3.65
C ALA A 264 14.94 -23.72 3.16
N LYS A 265 13.72 -24.25 3.28
CA LYS A 265 12.49 -23.49 3.06
C LYS A 265 12.29 -22.53 4.23
N ILE A 266 12.29 -21.24 3.94
CA ILE A 266 12.06 -20.18 4.94
C ILE A 266 10.59 -19.76 4.86
N PRO A 267 9.73 -20.19 5.80
CA PRO A 267 8.37 -19.70 5.86
C PRO A 267 8.38 -18.21 6.19
N ASN A 268 7.41 -17.46 5.64
CA ASN A 268 7.24 -16.02 5.90
C ASN A 268 8.54 -15.21 5.66
N ARG A 269 9.24 -15.53 4.57
CA ARG A 269 10.50 -14.86 4.20
C ARG A 269 10.30 -13.36 4.05
N ILE A 270 11.04 -12.59 4.82
CA ILE A 270 10.99 -11.13 4.79
C ILE A 270 11.85 -10.64 3.61
N LEU A 271 11.24 -9.81 2.76
CA LEU A 271 11.89 -9.28 1.55
C LEU A 271 12.23 -7.79 1.65
N SER A 272 11.50 -7.06 2.49
CA SER A 272 11.60 -5.61 2.66
C SER A 272 11.38 -5.28 4.12
N LEU A 273 12.22 -4.42 4.69
CA LEU A 273 11.96 -3.92 6.04
C LEU A 273 10.75 -2.96 6.05
N ALA A 274 10.53 -2.21 4.97
CA ALA A 274 9.42 -1.25 4.89
C ALA A 274 8.06 -1.91 4.73
N GLN A 275 8.01 -3.06 4.04
CA GLN A 275 6.78 -3.81 3.78
C GLN A 275 7.03 -5.31 4.09
N PRO A 276 7.17 -5.68 5.36
CA PRO A 276 7.54 -7.04 5.77
C PRO A 276 6.47 -8.10 5.50
N TRP A 277 5.23 -7.70 5.23
CA TRP A 277 4.12 -8.60 4.89
C TRP A 277 4.13 -9.03 3.41
N VAL A 278 4.87 -8.34 2.54
CA VAL A 278 4.92 -8.70 1.11
C VAL A 278 5.69 -10.02 0.92
N ARG A 279 5.14 -10.90 0.09
CA ARG A 279 5.73 -12.20 -0.26
C ARG A 279 6.09 -12.28 -1.73
N PRO A 280 7.01 -13.19 -2.11
CA PRO A 280 7.23 -13.52 -3.49
C PRO A 280 6.09 -14.42 -4.00
N ILE A 281 5.43 -14.01 -5.09
CA ILE A 281 4.44 -14.82 -5.80
C ILE A 281 5.11 -15.40 -7.05
N VAL A 282 5.38 -16.70 -7.03
CA VAL A 282 6.00 -17.39 -8.18
C VAL A 282 4.95 -17.54 -9.29
N ARG A 283 5.27 -17.04 -10.48
CA ARG A 283 4.43 -17.13 -11.68
C ARG A 283 5.19 -17.90 -12.76
N GLY A 284 4.48 -18.71 -13.53
CA GLY A 284 5.03 -19.45 -14.67
C GLY A 284 5.33 -18.59 -15.91
N LYS A 285 5.37 -17.25 -15.77
CA LYS A 285 5.59 -16.33 -16.89
C LYS A 285 7.05 -16.38 -17.32
N GLU A 286 7.29 -16.36 -18.63
CA GLU A 286 8.63 -16.46 -19.22
C GLU A 286 9.56 -15.31 -18.79
N THR A 287 9.08 -14.08 -18.83
CA THR A 287 9.88 -12.88 -18.55
C THR A 287 10.00 -12.55 -17.05
N LYS A 288 8.90 -12.67 -16.30
CA LYS A 288 8.82 -12.34 -14.86
C LYS A 288 8.40 -13.57 -14.07
N LYS A 289 9.39 -14.33 -13.59
CA LYS A 289 9.15 -15.56 -12.80
C LYS A 289 8.54 -15.30 -11.42
N VAL A 290 8.73 -14.11 -10.84
CA VAL A 290 8.26 -13.77 -9.51
C VAL A 290 7.76 -12.33 -9.50
N GLU A 291 6.53 -12.15 -9.01
CA GLU A 291 5.89 -10.86 -8.77
C GLU A 291 5.86 -10.62 -7.24
N PHE A 292 5.83 -9.35 -6.82
CA PHE A 292 5.85 -8.99 -5.40
C PHE A 292 4.65 -8.13 -5.07
N GLY A 293 3.74 -8.65 -4.26
CA GLY A 293 2.52 -7.97 -3.88
C GLY A 293 1.45 -8.96 -3.45
N PRO A 294 0.24 -8.48 -3.14
CA PRO A 294 -0.87 -9.36 -2.85
C PRO A 294 -1.26 -10.14 -4.11
N LYS A 295 -1.43 -11.44 -3.94
CA LYS A 295 -2.15 -12.29 -4.87
C LYS A 295 -3.64 -12.09 -4.64
N VAL A 296 -4.38 -11.89 -5.72
CA VAL A 296 -5.80 -11.60 -5.69
C VAL A 296 -6.51 -12.53 -6.64
N HIS A 297 -7.50 -13.25 -6.11
CA HIS A 297 -8.40 -14.07 -6.89
C HIS A 297 -9.59 -13.21 -7.30
N LEU A 298 -9.77 -13.09 -8.60
CA LEU A 298 -10.82 -12.30 -9.24
C LEU A 298 -11.78 -13.24 -9.93
N PHE A 299 -13.04 -12.84 -9.94
CA PHE A 299 -14.01 -13.39 -10.88
C PHE A 299 -14.70 -12.26 -11.62
N ASN A 300 -15.03 -12.50 -12.87
CA ASN A 300 -15.64 -11.56 -13.77
C ASN A 300 -17.00 -12.10 -14.20
N VAL A 301 -18.01 -11.24 -14.10
CA VAL A 301 -19.39 -11.50 -14.54
C VAL A 301 -19.79 -10.33 -15.41
N ASP A 302 -20.17 -10.61 -16.65
CA ASP A 302 -20.63 -9.62 -17.63
C ASP A 302 -19.71 -8.39 -17.77
N GLY A 303 -18.39 -8.60 -17.75
CA GLY A 303 -17.39 -7.55 -17.88
C GLY A 303 -17.02 -6.83 -16.57
N ILE A 304 -17.71 -7.10 -15.46
CA ILE A 304 -17.43 -6.52 -14.15
C ILE A 304 -16.60 -7.50 -13.31
N SER A 305 -15.47 -7.03 -12.78
CA SER A 305 -14.56 -7.84 -11.96
C SER A 305 -14.76 -7.60 -10.47
N PHE A 306 -14.93 -8.69 -9.73
CA PHE A 306 -15.04 -8.72 -8.27
C PHE A 306 -13.86 -9.44 -7.65
N VAL A 307 -13.45 -9.00 -6.45
CA VAL A 307 -12.42 -9.66 -5.65
C VAL A 307 -13.05 -10.72 -4.76
N GLU A 308 -12.68 -11.98 -4.94
CA GLU A 308 -13.12 -13.09 -4.07
C GLU A 308 -12.12 -13.40 -2.97
N HIS A 309 -10.83 -13.21 -3.25
CA HIS A 309 -9.79 -13.42 -2.24
C HIS A 309 -8.65 -12.46 -2.43
N PHE A 310 -8.19 -11.90 -1.32
CA PHE A 310 -7.02 -11.03 -1.28
C PHE A 310 -6.06 -11.57 -0.22
N SER A 311 -4.84 -11.92 -0.61
CA SER A 311 -3.81 -12.36 0.33
C SER A 311 -2.44 -11.93 -0.10
N PHE A 312 -1.60 -11.55 0.87
CA PHE A 312 -0.17 -11.37 0.64
C PHE A 312 0.57 -12.70 0.55
N ASP A 313 -0.02 -13.80 1.03
CA ASP A 313 0.55 -15.13 0.93
C ASP A 313 0.08 -15.85 -0.34
N PRO A 314 0.91 -16.75 -0.91
CA PRO A 314 0.50 -17.55 -2.05
C PRO A 314 -0.61 -18.52 -1.65
N PHE A 315 -1.63 -18.65 -2.49
CA PHE A 315 -2.72 -19.61 -2.34
C PHE A 315 -2.95 -20.40 -3.64
N ASN A 316 -3.56 -21.58 -3.50
CA ASN A 316 -3.97 -22.41 -4.63
C ASN A 316 -5.33 -21.94 -5.16
N GLU A 317 -5.39 -21.64 -6.44
CA GLU A 317 -6.57 -21.12 -7.14
C GLU A 317 -7.66 -22.18 -7.26
N SER A 318 -7.31 -23.46 -7.41
CA SER A 318 -8.29 -24.53 -7.59
C SER A 318 -9.21 -24.72 -6.38
N GLN A 319 -8.71 -24.39 -5.19
CA GLN A 319 -9.48 -24.46 -3.94
C GLN A 319 -10.51 -23.32 -3.80
N ARG A 320 -10.46 -22.30 -4.67
CA ARG A 320 -11.37 -21.15 -4.63
C ARG A 320 -12.62 -21.33 -5.47
N LEU A 321 -12.67 -22.34 -6.36
CA LEU A 321 -13.76 -22.57 -7.29
C LEU A 321 -15.13 -22.62 -6.59
N GLN A 322 -15.27 -23.43 -5.55
CA GLN A 322 -16.53 -23.59 -4.82
C GLN A 322 -17.01 -22.28 -4.17
N ASN A 323 -16.07 -21.51 -3.61
CA ASN A 323 -16.38 -20.22 -2.99
C ASN A 323 -16.85 -19.21 -4.03
N THR A 324 -16.18 -19.15 -5.19
CA THR A 324 -16.57 -18.25 -6.28
C THR A 324 -17.96 -18.59 -6.83
N VAL A 325 -18.26 -19.87 -7.06
CA VAL A 325 -19.60 -20.29 -7.52
C VAL A 325 -20.67 -19.96 -6.49
N SER A 326 -20.37 -20.15 -5.20
CA SER A 326 -21.29 -19.79 -4.12
C SER A 326 -21.56 -18.28 -4.09
N LEU A 327 -20.51 -17.45 -4.22
CA LEU A 327 -20.62 -16.00 -4.29
C LEU A 327 -21.42 -15.55 -5.52
N GLN A 328 -21.18 -16.15 -6.68
CA GLN A 328 -21.96 -15.83 -7.89
C GLN A 328 -23.45 -16.16 -7.70
N GLY A 329 -23.79 -17.24 -7.00
CA GLY A 329 -25.18 -17.56 -6.67
C GLY A 329 -25.89 -16.53 -5.78
N HIS A 330 -25.13 -15.66 -5.10
CA HIS A 330 -25.67 -14.55 -4.31
C HIS A 330 -25.84 -13.25 -5.10
N PHE A 331 -25.30 -13.16 -6.32
CA PHE A 331 -25.29 -11.95 -7.16
C PHE A 331 -26.31 -11.95 -8.30
#